data_AF-A0A1A6HTU8-F1
#
_entry.id   AF-A0A1A6HTU8-F1
#
_cell.length_a   1.000
_cell.length_b   1.000
_cell.length_c   1.000
_cell.angle_alpha   90.00
_cell.angle_beta   90.00
_cell.angle_gamma   90.00
#
_symmetry.space_group_name_H-M   'P 1'
#
loop_
_entity.id
_entity.type
_entity.pdbx_description
1 polymer ?
#
loop_
_entity_poly.entity_id
_entity_poly.type
_entity_poly.pdbx_seq_one_letter_code
_entity_poly.pdbx_strand_id
1 'polypeptide(L)' 'MLAYDRRSEPRVGERVPYVIIYGTPGLPLIQLIRRPAEVLQDPTLRLNATYYITKQILPPLARIFSLIGIDVFSWYHELP' A
#
# COMPACT_ATOMS: atom_id res chain seq x y z
N MET A 1 17.97 -1.70 5.10
CA MET A 1 18.23 -2.34 6.40
C MET A 1 19.61 -2.90 6.26
N LEU A 2 19.82 -4.10 5.71
CA LEU A 2 21.18 -4.64 5.54
C LEU A 2 22.15 -3.81 4.67
N ALA A 3 21.66 -3.14 3.62
CA ALA A 3 22.51 -2.34 2.73
C ALA A 3 22.98 -1.00 3.35
N TYR A 4 22.24 -0.47 4.34
CA TYR A 4 22.58 0.78 5.04
C TYR A 4 23.29 0.48 6.36
N ASP A 5 22.84 -0.56 7.07
CA ASP A 5 23.44 -1.06 8.29
C ASP A 5 23.24 -2.58 8.41
N ARG A 6 24.35 -3.32 8.41
CA ARG A 6 24.33 -4.79 8.54
C ARG A 6 23.75 -5.27 9.87
N ARG A 7 23.77 -4.44 10.92
CA ARG A 7 23.21 -4.78 12.24
C ARG A 7 21.70 -4.60 12.32
N SER A 8 21.11 -3.93 11.33
CA SER A 8 19.67 -3.67 11.25
C SER A 8 18.89 -4.81 10.56
N GLU A 9 19.38 -6.05 10.65
CA GLU A 9 18.66 -7.22 10.14
C GLU A 9 17.46 -7.52 11.06
N PRO A 10 16.24 -7.65 10.51
CA PRO A 10 15.05 -7.95 11.31
C PRO A 10 15.15 -9.34 11.91
N ARG A 11 14.80 -9.46 13.19
CA ARG A 11 14.83 -10.73 13.91
C ARG A 11 13.60 -11.58 13.61
N VAL A 12 13.70 -12.88 13.89
CA VAL A 12 12.55 -13.79 13.78
C VAL A 12 11.41 -13.30 14.67
N GLY A 13 10.23 -13.13 14.10
CA GLY A 13 9.03 -12.63 14.78
C GLY A 13 8.92 -11.10 14.87
N GLU A 14 9.92 -10.37 14.38
CA GLU A 14 9.87 -8.91 14.32
C GLU A 14 8.92 -8.42 13.23
N ARG A 15 8.13 -7.38 13.54
CA ARG A 15 7.26 -6.73 12.56
C ARG A 15 8.02 -5.66 11.82
N VAL A 16 8.19 -5.84 10.51
CA VAL A 16 8.87 -4.86 9.64
C VAL A 16 7.83 -3.96 8.97
N PRO A 17 7.79 -2.65 9.28
CA PRO A 17 6.83 -1.74 8.68
C PRO A 17 7.23 -1.38 7.24
N TYR A 18 6.24 -1.31 6.36
CA TYR A 18 6.44 -0.95 4.97
C TYR A 18 5.23 -0.22 4.38
N VAL A 19 5.47 0.52 3.31
CA VAL A 19 4.44 1.19 2.52
C VAL A 19 4.67 0.95 1.03
N ILE A 20 3.60 1.07 0.24
CA ILE A 20 3.65 0.88 -1.21
C ILE A 20 3.56 2.25 -1.89
N ILE A 21 4.56 2.54 -2.72
CA ILE A 21 4.66 3.79 -3.47
C ILE A 21 4.22 3.61 -4.92
N TYR A 22 4.00 4.72 -5.61
CA TYR A 22 3.86 4.71 -7.06
C TYR A 22 5.16 4.25 -7.74
N GLY A 23 5.00 3.60 -8.89
CA GLY A 23 6.10 3.24 -9.77
C GLY A 23 5.58 2.93 -11.16
N THR A 24 6.46 2.49 -12.04
CA THR A 24 6.12 2.20 -13.43
C THR A 24 5.05 1.10 -13.52
N PRO A 25 4.02 1.27 -14.38
CA PRO A 25 3.04 0.23 -14.64
C PRO A 25 3.71 -1.09 -15.03
N GLY A 26 3.17 -2.20 -14.55
CA GLY A 26 3.69 -3.55 -14.84
C GLY A 26 4.79 -4.05 -13.89
N LEU A 27 5.32 -3.20 -13.00
CA LEU A 27 6.23 -3.66 -11.96
C LEU A 27 5.48 -4.49 -10.90
N PRO A 28 6.09 -5.59 -10.39
CA PRO A 28 5.50 -6.35 -9.30
C PRO A 28 5.48 -5.51 -8.01
N LEU A 29 4.42 -5.65 -7.22
CA LEU A 29 4.22 -4.87 -5.98
C LEU A 29 5.41 -4.92 -5.04
N ILE A 30 6.11 -6.06 -4.95
CA ILE A 30 7.27 -6.24 -4.07
C ILE A 30 8.40 -5.23 -4.37
N GLN A 31 8.53 -4.78 -5.62
CA GLN A 31 9.53 -3.79 -6.02
C GLN A 31 9.12 -2.35 -5.65
N LEU A 32 7.83 -2.12 -5.40
CA LEU A 32 7.25 -0.84 -5.00
C LEU A 32 7.18 -0.66 -3.47
N ILE A 33 7.70 -1.63 -2.71
CA ILE A 33 7.74 -1.56 -1.26
C ILE A 33 8.88 -0.64 -0.81
N ARG A 34 8.58 0.28 0.10
CA ARG A 34 9.55 1.18 0.74
C ARG A 34 9.34 1.26 2.24
N ARG A 35 10.35 1.70 2.98
CA ARG A 35 10.16 2.01 4.40
C ARG A 35 9.39 3.32 4.57
N PRO A 36 8.56 3.44 5.60
CA PRO A 36 7.91 4.71 5.92
C PRO A 36 8.93 5.87 6.07
N ALA A 37 10.05 5.62 6.75
CA ALA A 37 11.10 6.63 6.95
C ALA A 37 11.74 7.10 5.62
N GLU A 38 11.92 6.19 4.64
CA GLU A 38 12.46 6.54 3.33
C GLU A 38 11.49 7.46 2.57
N VAL A 39 10.19 7.18 2.64
CA VAL A 39 9.15 8.01 2.01
C VAL A 39 9.02 9.38 2.69
N LEU A 40 9.22 9.46 4.00
CA LEU A 40 9.21 10.74 4.71
C LEU A 40 10.44 11.61 4.41
N GLN A 41 11.57 11.00 4.06
CA GLN A 41 12.81 11.70 3.75
C GLN A 41 12.89 12.15 2.29
N ASP A 42 12.27 11.42 1.37
CA ASP A 42 12.31 11.71 -0.07
C ASP A 42 10.95 12.21 -0.59
N PRO A 43 10.80 13.52 -0.89
CA PRO A 43 9.55 14.10 -1.36
C PRO A 43 9.15 13.66 -2.78
N THR A 44 10.06 13.00 -3.52
CA THR A 44 9.74 12.44 -4.84
C THR A 44 8.93 11.16 -4.73
N LEU A 45 9.01 10.46 -3.59
CA LEU A 45 8.26 9.24 -3.33
C LEU A 45 6.84 9.58 -2.89
N ARG A 46 5.85 9.08 -3.66
CA ARG A 46 4.44 9.26 -3.35
C ARG A 46 3.79 7.92 -3.05
N LEU A 47 2.98 7.87 -1.99
CA LEU A 47 2.17 6.70 -1.64
C LEU A 47 1.22 6.35 -2.78
N ASN A 48 1.09 5.06 -3.09
CA ASN A 48 0.18 4.59 -4.11
C ASN A 48 -1.27 4.60 -3.58
N ALA A 49 -1.92 5.75 -3.64
CA ALA A 49 -3.29 5.93 -3.14
C ALA A 49 -4.26 4.95 -3.82
N THR A 50 -4.12 4.76 -5.14
CA THR A 50 -4.94 3.82 -5.92
C THR A 50 -4.83 2.40 -5.37
N TYR A 51 -3.64 1.94 -5.01
CA TYR A 51 -3.45 0.63 -4.40
C TYR A 51 -4.16 0.52 -3.04
N TYR A 52 -3.97 1.48 -2.14
CA TYR A 52 -4.59 1.42 -0.81
C TYR A 52 -6.12 1.51 -0.89
N ILE A 53 -6.66 2.39 -1.73
CA ILE A 53 -8.10 2.49 -1.94
C ILE A 53 -8.63 1.18 -2.49
N THR A 54 -8.15 0.74 -3.66
CA THR A 54 -8.73 -0.41 -4.36
C THR A 54 -8.46 -1.77 -3.72
N LYS A 55 -7.30 -1.94 -3.05
CA LYS A 55 -6.87 -3.23 -2.49
C LYS A 55 -7.01 -3.34 -0.98
N GLN A 56 -7.05 -2.24 -0.24
CA GLN A 56 -7.19 -2.30 1.22
C GLN A 56 -8.52 -1.74 1.74
N ILE A 57 -9.03 -0.65 1.15
CA ILE A 57 -10.23 0.04 1.66
C ILE A 57 -11.50 -0.51 1.02
N LEU A 58 -11.58 -0.62 -0.30
CA LEU A 58 -12.80 -1.10 -0.97
C LEU A 58 -13.19 -2.54 -0.57
N PRO A 59 -12.27 -3.52 -0.45
CA PRO A 59 -12.67 -4.89 -0.11
C PRO A 59 -13.40 -5.06 1.25
N PRO A 60 -12.95 -4.48 2.39
CA PRO A 60 -13.71 -4.56 3.62
C PRO A 60 -15.04 -3.80 3.53
N LEU A 61 -15.08 -2.64 2.85
CA LEU A 61 -16.34 -1.91 2.67
C LEU A 61 -17.34 -2.70 1.83
N ALA A 62 -16.91 -3.31 0.73
CA ALA A 62 -17.74 -4.16 -0.11
C ALA A 62 -18.34 -5.34 0.67
N ARG A 63 -17.59 -5.94 1.62
CA ARG A 63 -18.11 -7.02 2.48
C ARG A 63 -19.25 -6.57 3.40
N ILE A 64 -19.24 -5.31 3.84
CA ILE A 64 -20.25 -4.76 4.75
C ILE A 64 -21.45 -4.27 3.95
N PHE A 65 -21.20 -3.51 2.89
CA PHE A 65 -22.24 -2.85 2.10
C PHE A 65 -22.96 -3.78 1.13
N SER A 66 -22.37 -4.92 0.76
CA SER A 66 -23.08 -5.96 0.02
C SER A 66 -24.30 -6.50 0.78
N LEU A 67 -24.31 -6.43 2.13
CA LEU A 67 -25.45 -6.83 2.96
C LEU A 67 -26.70 -5.97 2.74
N ILE A 68 -26.50 -4.72 2.28
CA ILE A 68 -27.59 -3.79 1.97
C ILE A 68 -27.74 -3.55 0.46
N GLY A 69 -27.10 -4.39 -0.37
CA GLY A 69 -27.23 -4.36 -1.83
C GLY A 69 -26.44 -3.25 -2.53
N ILE A 70 -25.45 -2.64 -1.88
CA ILE A 70 -24.63 -1.56 -2.46
C ILE A 70 -23.32 -2.14 -3.02
N ASP A 71 -23.02 -1.84 -4.29
CA ASP A 71 -21.73 -2.12 -4.91
C ASP A 71 -20.75 -0.95 -4.76
N VAL A 72 -19.85 -1.10 -3.78
CA VAL A 72 -18.85 -0.10 -3.42
C VAL A 72 -17.79 0.09 -4.52
N PHE A 73 -17.53 -0.94 -5.34
CA PHE A 73 -16.57 -0.80 -6.44
C PHE A 73 -17.15 0.08 -7.53
N SER A 74 -18.37 -0.19 -7.99
CA SER A 74 -19.05 0.67 -8.96
C SER A 74 -19.16 2.10 -8.47
N TRP A 75 -19.55 2.30 -7.21
CA TRP A 75 -19.61 3.64 -6.60
C TRP A 75 -18.27 4.39 -6.66
N TYR A 76 -17.15 3.72 -6.40
CA TYR A 76 -15.82 4.34 -6.51
C TYR A 76 -15.46 4.73 -7.95
N HIS A 77 -15.91 3.98 -8.97
CA HIS A 77 -15.65 4.31 -10.38
C HIS A 77 -16.51 5.48 -10.88
N GLU A 78 -17.62 5.79 -10.20
CA GLU A 78 -18.51 6.91 -10.52
C GLU A 78 -18.06 8.24 -9.92
N LEU A 79 -17.09 8.21 -8.99
CA LEU A 79 -16.54 9.45 -8.41
C LEU A 79 -15.77 10.26 -9.48
N PRO A 80 -15.96 11.59 -9.50
CA PRO A 80 -15.32 12.49 -10.47
C PRO A 80 -13.79 12.62 -10.29
#